data_AF-A0A7L3VI77-F1
#
_entry.id   AF-A0A7L3VI77-F1
#
_cell.length_a   1.000
_cell.length_b   1.000
_cell.length_c   1.000
_cell.angle_alpha   90.00
_cell.angle_beta   90.00
_cell.angle_gamma   90.00
#
_symmetry.space_group_name_H-M   'P 1'
#
loop_
_entity.id
_entity.type
_entity.pdbx_description
1 polymer ?
#
loop_
_entity_poly.entity_id
_entity_poly.type
_entity_poly.pdbx_seq_one_letter_code
_entity_poly.pdbx_strand_id
1 'polypeptide(L)'
;QEESQKREFAEKLESLLHRAYHLQEEFGSSLPSDSVLLDLEKTLMLPLADGSLRLRTDDEDSSTSEDSFFSAAELFDSLPFEQMPFHLSKPVAAYEEALQLVKEGKVACRTLRTELLGCYSDQDFLAKLHCVRQAFQELLEDESNQLFFGEVGKQMIIGLMTKAEKNPKAFLESYEEMLRYALKQETWPTTQQELEGRGVVCMSFFDIVLDFILMDAFEDLENPPSSVLAVLRNRWLSDSFKETALATACWSVLKAKRRLLMVPDGFISHFYSVSEHVSPVLAFGFLGPKQQLSEVCSFFKHQIVQYLKDMFDFDNVRYTTVQLLAEDILQLSRRRSEILLGYLGTESAPEMNGVLPGETEPLKDEL
;
A
#
# COMPACT_ATOMS: atom_id res chain seq x y z
N GLN A 1 -13.14 -43.00 3.36
CA GLN A 1 -13.37 -41.69 4.04
C GLN A 1 -13.16 -40.54 3.06
N GLU A 2 -12.07 -40.56 2.29
CA GLU A 2 -11.75 -39.58 1.22
C GLU A 2 -12.75 -39.57 0.04
N GLU A 3 -13.22 -40.74 -0.41
CA GLU A 3 -14.24 -40.83 -1.47
C GLU A 3 -15.59 -40.25 -1.07
N SER A 4 -15.94 -40.35 0.22
CA SER A 4 -17.18 -39.76 0.76
C SER A 4 -17.12 -38.24 0.75
N GLN A 5 -15.94 -37.65 1.02
CA GLN A 5 -15.74 -36.20 1.00
C GLN A 5 -15.73 -35.65 -0.43
N LYS A 6 -15.15 -36.38 -1.39
CA LYS A 6 -15.20 -36.02 -2.81
C LYS A 6 -16.63 -36.05 -3.36
N ARG A 7 -17.43 -37.03 -2.93
CA ARG A 7 -18.84 -37.14 -3.31
C ARG A 7 -19.69 -36.02 -2.70
N GLU A 8 -19.49 -35.71 -1.42
CA GLU A 8 -20.18 -34.60 -0.76
C GLU A 8 -19.79 -33.23 -1.36
N PHE A 9 -18.54 -33.07 -1.79
CA PHE A 9 -18.09 -31.87 -2.50
C PHE A 9 -18.73 -31.75 -3.89
N ALA A 10 -18.80 -32.84 -4.65
CA ALA A 10 -19.44 -32.86 -5.97
C ALA A 10 -20.94 -32.52 -5.87
N GLU A 11 -21.65 -33.08 -4.89
CA GLU A 11 -23.07 -32.79 -4.65
C GLU A 11 -23.31 -31.32 -4.25
N LYS A 12 -22.40 -30.71 -3.47
CA LYS A 12 -22.45 -29.27 -3.15
C LYS A 12 -22.18 -28.40 -4.38
N LEU A 13 -21.26 -28.80 -5.25
CA LEU A 13 -20.95 -28.07 -6.48
C LEU A 13 -22.12 -28.13 -7.47
N GLU A 14 -22.73 -29.29 -7.63
CA GLU A 14 -23.91 -29.50 -8.47
C GLU A 14 -25.12 -28.69 -7.96
N SER A 15 -25.31 -28.64 -6.63
CA SER A 15 -26.31 -27.77 -6.00
C SER A 15 -26.04 -26.28 -6.24
N LEU A 16 -24.77 -25.86 -6.22
CA LEU A 16 -24.38 -24.48 -6.52
C LEU A 16 -24.67 -24.12 -7.98
N LEU A 17 -24.37 -25.03 -8.91
CA LEU A 17 -24.61 -24.89 -10.34
C LEU A 17 -26.11 -24.76 -10.65
N HIS A 18 -26.94 -25.60 -10.05
CA HIS A 18 -28.40 -25.49 -10.14
C HIS A 18 -28.91 -24.14 -9.61
N ARG A 19 -28.32 -23.63 -8.53
CA ARG A 19 -28.67 -22.31 -7.98
C ARG A 19 -28.26 -21.18 -8.92
N ALA A 20 -27.11 -21.28 -9.57
CA ALA A 20 -26.64 -20.32 -10.55
C ALA A 20 -27.54 -20.28 -11.80
N TYR A 21 -27.98 -21.44 -12.30
CA TYR A 21 -28.95 -21.50 -13.40
C TYR A 21 -30.31 -20.91 -13.01
N HIS A 22 -30.79 -21.17 -11.80
CA HIS A 22 -32.04 -20.58 -11.31
C HIS A 22 -31.92 -19.05 -11.16
N LEU A 23 -30.77 -18.55 -10.67
CA LEU A 23 -30.46 -17.12 -10.63
C LEU A 23 -30.42 -16.53 -12.05
N GLN A 24 -29.83 -17.22 -13.03
CA GLN A 24 -29.80 -16.78 -14.41
C GLN A 24 -31.21 -16.73 -15.02
N GLU A 25 -32.10 -17.67 -14.69
CA GLU A 25 -33.49 -17.67 -15.15
C GLU A 25 -34.32 -16.55 -14.48
N GLU A 26 -34.12 -16.34 -13.18
CA GLU A 26 -34.83 -15.34 -12.37
C GLU A 26 -34.44 -13.89 -12.73
N PHE A 27 -33.16 -13.67 -13.09
CA PHE A 27 -32.65 -12.37 -13.50
C PHE A 27 -32.58 -12.18 -15.03
N GLY A 28 -32.63 -13.26 -15.81
CA GLY A 28 -32.48 -13.25 -17.27
C GLY A 28 -33.61 -12.52 -18.00
N SER A 29 -34.82 -12.48 -17.44
CA SER A 29 -35.94 -11.69 -17.98
C SER A 29 -35.95 -10.22 -17.51
N SER A 30 -35.09 -9.85 -16.56
CA SER A 30 -35.02 -8.50 -15.97
C SER A 30 -33.86 -7.65 -16.51
N LEU A 31 -32.98 -8.26 -17.32
CA LEU A 31 -31.85 -7.60 -17.93
C LEU A 31 -32.19 -7.25 -19.39
N PRO A 32 -32.04 -5.99 -19.82
CA PRO A 32 -32.22 -5.64 -21.23
C PRO A 32 -31.16 -6.37 -22.07
N SER A 33 -31.63 -7.22 -22.99
CA SER A 33 -30.83 -8.13 -23.82
C SER A 33 -29.72 -7.45 -24.64
N ASP A 34 -29.77 -6.13 -24.80
CA ASP A 34 -28.89 -5.40 -25.71
C ASP A 34 -27.80 -4.56 -25.01
N SER A 35 -27.80 -4.43 -23.68
CA SER A 35 -26.80 -3.57 -22.99
C SER A 35 -25.67 -4.36 -22.34
N VAL A 36 -25.96 -5.55 -21.80
CA VAL A 36 -25.00 -6.27 -20.96
C VAL A 36 -24.20 -7.28 -21.78
N LEU A 37 -24.79 -7.84 -22.83
CA LEU A 37 -24.13 -8.78 -23.74
C LEU A 37 -23.11 -8.07 -24.64
N LEU A 38 -23.40 -6.83 -25.06
CA LEU A 38 -22.47 -5.98 -25.80
C LEU A 38 -21.28 -5.54 -24.95
N ASP A 39 -21.47 -5.30 -23.65
CA ASP A 39 -20.37 -5.00 -22.71
C ASP A 39 -19.55 -6.26 -22.38
N LEU A 40 -20.18 -7.43 -22.33
CA LEU A 40 -19.49 -8.70 -22.09
C LEU A 40 -18.72 -9.18 -23.33
N GLU A 41 -19.27 -9.02 -24.54
CA GLU A 41 -18.54 -9.24 -25.80
C GLU A 41 -17.37 -8.26 -25.95
N LYS A 42 -17.54 -6.97 -25.60
CA LYS A 42 -16.41 -6.03 -25.58
C LYS A 42 -15.32 -6.40 -24.58
N THR A 43 -15.69 -7.04 -23.48
CA THR A 43 -14.76 -7.46 -22.44
C THR A 43 -14.05 -8.78 -22.77
N LEU A 44 -14.64 -9.62 -23.65
CA LEU A 44 -14.12 -10.94 -24.02
C LEU A 44 -13.51 -11.02 -25.43
N MET A 45 -13.65 -9.99 -26.27
CA MET A 45 -13.05 -9.96 -27.60
C MET A 45 -11.62 -9.39 -27.55
N LEU A 46 -10.64 -10.30 -27.64
CA LEU A 46 -9.28 -9.97 -28.09
C LEU A 46 -9.34 -9.29 -29.47
N PRO A 47 -8.49 -8.28 -29.76
CA PRO A 47 -8.47 -7.64 -31.07
C PRO A 47 -7.80 -8.59 -32.07
N LEU A 48 -8.58 -9.45 -32.72
CA LEU A 48 -8.18 -10.07 -33.98
C LEU A 48 -8.25 -9.00 -35.06
N ALA A 49 -7.09 -8.70 -35.61
CA ALA A 49 -6.91 -7.81 -36.74
C ALA A 49 -7.86 -8.17 -37.89
N ASP A 50 -8.51 -7.16 -38.47
CA ASP A 50 -8.88 -7.24 -39.88
C ASP A 50 -8.26 -6.06 -40.63
N GLY A 51 -7.08 -6.35 -41.17
CA GLY A 51 -6.41 -5.56 -42.17
C GLY A 51 -6.24 -6.41 -43.42
N SER A 52 -7.20 -6.27 -44.34
CA SER A 52 -7.08 -6.44 -45.80
C SER A 52 -7.14 -7.87 -46.35
N LEU A 53 -8.27 -8.20 -46.98
CA LEU A 53 -8.29 -8.58 -48.40
C LEU A 53 -9.54 -8.03 -49.12
N ARG A 54 -9.28 -7.32 -50.22
CA ARG A 54 -10.23 -6.72 -51.16
C ARG A 54 -10.90 -7.80 -52.03
N LEU A 55 -12.20 -7.69 -52.33
CA LEU A 55 -12.80 -7.54 -53.68
C LEU A 55 -14.34 -7.75 -53.64
N ARG A 56 -15.05 -6.98 -54.48
CA ARG A 56 -16.45 -7.17 -54.91
C ARG A 56 -16.66 -8.59 -55.49
N THR A 57 -17.83 -9.25 -55.52
CA THR A 57 -19.19 -8.89 -55.99
C THR A 57 -20.15 -10.05 -55.62
N ASP A 58 -21.40 -9.70 -55.30
CA ASP A 58 -22.71 -10.33 -55.62
C ASP A 58 -23.00 -11.85 -55.50
N ASP A 59 -24.19 -12.07 -54.92
CA ASP A 59 -25.25 -13.07 -55.15
C ASP A 59 -25.27 -14.50 -54.54
N GLU A 60 -26.38 -14.70 -53.82
CA GLU A 60 -27.32 -15.83 -53.74
C GLU A 60 -26.87 -17.28 -53.41
N ASP A 61 -27.60 -17.82 -52.42
CA ASP A 61 -28.02 -19.22 -52.21
C ASP A 61 -26.96 -20.33 -52.22
N SER A 62 -26.76 -20.97 -51.05
CA SER A 62 -27.26 -22.35 -50.80
C SER A 62 -26.52 -23.07 -49.66
N SER A 63 -27.36 -23.61 -48.76
CA SER A 63 -27.28 -24.85 -47.98
C SER A 63 -25.96 -25.63 -47.74
N THR A 64 -25.92 -26.16 -46.50
CA THR A 64 -25.19 -27.34 -45.97
C THR A 64 -23.85 -27.10 -45.29
N SER A 65 -23.77 -27.39 -43.99
CA SER A 65 -22.80 -28.37 -43.45
C SER A 65 -23.09 -28.63 -41.97
N GLU A 66 -23.19 -29.92 -41.65
CA GLU A 66 -23.36 -30.49 -40.32
C GLU A 66 -22.13 -30.20 -39.42
N ASP A 67 -22.42 -30.04 -38.13
CA ASP A 67 -21.58 -30.29 -36.94
C ASP A 67 -20.06 -30.03 -37.07
N SER A 68 -19.65 -28.78 -36.84
CA SER A 68 -18.28 -28.44 -36.47
C SER A 68 -18.22 -28.06 -34.99
N PHE A 69 -18.10 -29.08 -34.14
CA PHE A 69 -17.83 -28.90 -32.71
C PHE A 69 -16.32 -28.66 -32.53
N PHE A 70 -15.87 -27.42 -32.72
CA PHE A 70 -14.49 -27.03 -32.39
C PHE A 70 -14.33 -27.06 -30.86
N SER A 71 -13.49 -27.98 -30.37
CA SER A 71 -13.09 -27.99 -28.96
C SER A 71 -12.31 -26.70 -28.66
N ALA A 72 -12.80 -25.90 -27.71
CA ALA A 72 -12.12 -24.69 -27.23
C ALA A 72 -10.67 -24.92 -26.75
N ALA A 73 -10.29 -26.18 -26.51
CA ALA A 73 -8.93 -26.59 -26.18
C ALA A 73 -7.94 -26.49 -27.37
N GLU A 74 -8.39 -26.62 -28.61
CA GLU A 74 -7.50 -26.57 -29.79
C GLU A 74 -7.25 -25.13 -30.28
N LEU A 75 -8.10 -24.16 -29.90
CA LEU A 75 -7.90 -22.72 -30.19
C LEU A 75 -6.78 -22.09 -29.34
N PHE A 76 -6.50 -22.65 -28.17
CA PHE A 76 -5.43 -22.17 -27.28
C PHE A 76 -4.03 -22.64 -27.70
N ASP A 77 -3.94 -23.74 -28.43
CA ASP A 77 -2.64 -24.34 -28.80
C ASP A 77 -2.03 -23.72 -30.08
N SER A 78 -2.80 -22.92 -30.82
CA SER A 78 -2.36 -22.25 -32.04
C SER A 78 -1.94 -20.77 -31.87
N LEU A 79 -2.00 -20.22 -30.66
CA LEU A 79 -1.51 -18.87 -30.39
C LEU A 79 -0.03 -18.95 -29.99
N PRO A 80 0.92 -18.39 -30.76
CA PRO A 80 2.27 -18.23 -30.25
C PRO A 80 2.17 -17.34 -29.00
N PHE A 81 2.59 -17.90 -27.87
CA PHE A 81 2.71 -17.20 -26.59
C PHE A 81 3.86 -16.18 -26.65
N GLU A 82 3.75 -15.21 -27.54
CA GLU A 82 4.57 -14.01 -27.55
C GLU A 82 3.63 -12.82 -27.37
N GLN A 83 3.56 -12.35 -26.12
CA GLN A 83 3.27 -10.95 -25.77
C GLN A 83 2.02 -10.34 -26.44
N MET A 84 0.85 -10.58 -25.86
CA MET A 84 -0.25 -9.62 -25.98
C MET A 84 -0.10 -8.60 -24.83
N PRO A 85 0.53 -7.43 -25.03
CA PRO A 85 0.46 -6.36 -24.04
C PRO A 85 -0.99 -5.91 -23.96
N PHE A 86 -1.60 -6.00 -22.78
CA PHE A 86 -2.78 -5.21 -22.47
C PHE A 86 -2.41 -3.75 -22.78
N HIS A 87 -3.02 -3.19 -23.82
CA HIS A 87 -2.76 -1.81 -24.20
C HIS A 87 -3.36 -0.92 -23.11
N LEU A 88 -2.51 -0.49 -22.17
CA LEU A 88 -2.84 0.56 -21.21
C LEU A 88 -3.29 1.79 -22.02
N SER A 89 -4.51 2.24 -21.77
CA SER A 89 -5.15 3.36 -22.48
C SER A 89 -4.46 4.72 -22.21
N LYS A 90 -3.50 4.75 -21.28
CA LYS A 90 -2.67 5.91 -20.94
C LYS A 90 -1.20 5.62 -21.26
N PRO A 91 -0.42 6.60 -21.73
CA PRO A 91 1.02 6.42 -21.92
C PRO A 91 1.70 6.13 -20.57
N VAL A 92 2.43 5.02 -20.50
CA VAL A 92 3.07 4.48 -19.28
C VAL A 92 4.56 4.22 -19.52
N ALA A 93 5.23 5.13 -20.21
CA ALA A 93 6.62 4.95 -20.65
C ALA A 93 7.56 4.60 -19.48
N ALA A 94 7.48 5.30 -18.35
CA ALA A 94 8.30 4.98 -17.17
C ALA A 94 8.04 3.57 -16.61
N TYR A 95 6.79 3.10 -16.64
CA TYR A 95 6.46 1.74 -16.22
C TYR A 95 6.91 0.67 -17.22
N GLU A 96 6.82 0.93 -18.53
CA GLU A 96 7.33 0.02 -19.56
C GLU A 96 8.86 -0.12 -19.49
N GLU A 97 9.58 0.98 -19.26
CA GLU A 97 11.02 0.97 -18.99
C GLU A 97 11.35 0.17 -17.72
N ALA A 98 10.59 0.37 -16.64
CA ALA A 98 10.76 -0.38 -15.41
C ALA A 98 10.50 -1.88 -15.60
N LEU A 99 9.48 -2.27 -16.37
CA LEU A 99 9.21 -3.67 -16.71
C LEU A 99 10.39 -4.31 -17.44
N GLN A 100 11.07 -3.57 -18.32
CA GLN A 100 12.26 -4.07 -19.00
C GLN A 100 13.40 -4.36 -18.00
N LEU A 101 13.61 -3.48 -17.03
CA LEU A 101 14.60 -3.70 -15.96
C LEU A 101 14.24 -4.89 -15.07
N VAL A 102 12.95 -5.12 -14.81
CA VAL A 102 12.47 -6.29 -14.07
C VAL A 102 12.75 -7.58 -14.84
N LYS A 103 12.49 -7.61 -16.16
CA LYS A 103 12.82 -8.76 -17.02
C LYS A 103 14.31 -9.08 -17.03
N GLU A 104 15.15 -8.06 -16.88
CA GLU A 104 16.60 -8.18 -16.76
C GLU A 104 17.07 -8.58 -15.35
N GLY A 105 16.16 -8.73 -14.38
CA GLY A 105 16.48 -9.08 -12.99
C GLY A 105 17.18 -7.96 -12.22
N LYS A 106 17.08 -6.70 -12.67
CA LYS A 106 17.78 -5.55 -12.07
C LYS A 106 17.03 -4.91 -10.92
N VAL A 107 15.78 -5.29 -10.69
CA VAL A 107 14.96 -4.74 -9.61
C VAL A 107 14.81 -5.78 -8.51
N ALA A 108 15.43 -5.50 -7.36
CA ALA A 108 15.28 -6.30 -6.16
C ALA A 108 14.24 -5.69 -5.20
N CYS A 109 13.61 -6.53 -4.41
CA CYS A 109 12.80 -6.14 -3.26
C CYS A 109 13.15 -7.00 -2.05
N ARG A 110 12.83 -6.52 -0.86
CA ARG A 110 12.96 -7.27 0.38
C ARG A 110 11.89 -8.36 0.48
N THR A 111 10.63 -7.95 0.32
CA THR A 111 9.45 -8.79 0.40
C THR A 111 8.52 -8.44 -0.77
N LEU A 112 7.93 -9.46 -1.39
CA LEU A 112 6.90 -9.25 -2.40
C LEU A 112 5.61 -8.80 -1.71
N ARG A 113 5.19 -7.56 -1.96
CA ARG A 113 3.95 -6.96 -1.44
C ARG A 113 2.81 -7.00 -2.45
N THR A 114 2.90 -7.91 -3.44
CA THR A 114 2.02 -8.00 -4.61
C THR A 114 0.53 -8.00 -4.23
N GLU A 115 0.12 -8.91 -3.35
CA GLU A 115 -1.27 -9.00 -2.90
C GLU A 115 -1.70 -7.79 -2.06
N LEU A 116 -0.85 -7.36 -1.11
CA LEU A 116 -1.14 -6.25 -0.20
C LEU A 116 -1.38 -4.94 -0.97
N LEU A 117 -0.60 -4.70 -2.02
CA LEU A 117 -0.66 -3.48 -2.83
C LEU A 117 -1.57 -3.62 -4.06
N GLY A 118 -2.27 -4.74 -4.21
CA GLY A 118 -3.21 -4.96 -5.33
C GLY A 118 -2.53 -4.96 -6.70
N CYS A 119 -1.27 -5.39 -6.77
CA CYS A 119 -0.55 -5.53 -8.04
C CYS A 119 -0.99 -6.81 -8.76
N TYR A 120 -0.98 -6.79 -10.09
CA TYR A 120 -1.46 -7.91 -10.91
C TYR A 120 -0.54 -9.13 -10.84
N SER A 121 0.76 -8.90 -10.70
CA SER A 121 1.79 -9.94 -10.61
C SER A 121 3.03 -9.41 -9.89
N ASP A 122 3.95 -10.29 -9.51
CA ASP A 122 5.22 -9.89 -8.92
C ASP A 122 6.04 -8.98 -9.85
N GLN A 123 5.93 -9.18 -11.18
CA GLN A 123 6.60 -8.32 -12.15
C GLN A 123 5.99 -6.92 -12.19
N ASP A 124 4.66 -6.83 -12.14
CA ASP A 124 3.93 -5.55 -12.03
C ASP A 124 4.33 -4.81 -10.75
N PHE A 125 4.34 -5.52 -9.61
CA PHE A 125 4.79 -4.96 -8.34
C PHE A 125 6.22 -4.42 -8.41
N LEU A 126 7.16 -5.20 -8.93
CA LEU A 126 8.56 -4.78 -9.02
C LEU A 126 8.74 -3.56 -9.96
N ALA A 127 8.03 -3.52 -11.08
CA ALA A 127 8.09 -2.40 -12.00
C ALA A 127 7.55 -1.11 -11.34
N LYS A 128 6.38 -1.18 -10.71
CA LYS A 128 5.80 -0.06 -9.97
C LYS A 128 6.69 0.38 -8.81
N LEU A 129 7.23 -0.57 -8.03
CA LEU A 129 8.16 -0.31 -6.95
C LEU A 129 9.39 0.47 -7.44
N HIS A 130 9.95 0.09 -8.60
CA HIS A 130 11.08 0.80 -9.18
C HIS A 130 10.74 2.25 -9.52
N CYS A 131 9.60 2.50 -10.17
CA CYS A 131 9.14 3.86 -10.45
C CYS A 131 8.85 4.66 -9.18
N VAL A 132 8.21 4.06 -8.18
CA VAL A 132 7.90 4.70 -6.88
C VAL A 132 9.19 5.09 -6.15
N ARG A 133 10.22 4.24 -6.17
CA ARG A 133 11.55 4.59 -5.61
C ARG A 133 12.15 5.82 -6.30
N GLN A 134 12.11 5.86 -7.63
CA GLN A 134 12.60 7.01 -8.40
C GLN A 134 11.79 8.28 -8.10
N ALA A 135 10.47 8.17 -8.00
CA ALA A 135 9.61 9.29 -7.67
C ALA A 135 9.89 9.84 -6.26
N PHE A 136 10.10 8.97 -5.26
CA PHE A 136 10.53 9.38 -3.92
C PHE A 136 11.91 10.03 -3.92
N GLN A 137 12.83 9.55 -4.76
CA GLN A 137 14.14 10.18 -4.90
C GLN A 137 13.98 11.61 -5.43
N GLU A 138 13.24 11.80 -6.53
CA GLU A 138 13.02 13.12 -7.15
C GLU A 138 12.28 14.08 -6.21
N LEU A 139 11.20 13.63 -5.56
CA LEU A 139 10.41 14.50 -4.68
C LEU A 139 11.17 14.94 -3.42
N LEU A 140 12.10 14.11 -2.93
CA LEU A 140 12.89 14.41 -1.74
C LEU A 140 14.17 15.20 -2.06
N GLU A 141 14.43 15.55 -3.33
CA GLU A 141 15.47 16.55 -3.65
C GLU A 141 15.10 17.94 -3.10
N ASP A 142 13.80 18.22 -2.96
CA ASP A 142 13.28 19.44 -2.33
C ASP A 142 13.28 19.31 -0.79
N GLU A 143 14.05 20.18 -0.13
CA GLU A 143 14.14 20.26 1.34
C GLU A 143 12.77 20.52 2.00
N SER A 144 11.88 21.26 1.34
CA SER A 144 10.53 21.51 1.86
C SER A 144 9.70 20.22 1.96
N ASN A 145 9.87 19.32 0.99
CA ASN A 145 9.23 18.01 1.04
C ASN A 145 9.85 17.13 2.12
N GLN A 146 11.18 17.14 2.30
CA GLN A 146 11.82 16.41 3.40
C GLN A 146 11.28 16.84 4.77
N LEU A 147 11.16 18.15 5.00
CA LEU A 147 10.58 18.72 6.21
C LEU A 147 9.11 18.33 6.37
N PHE A 148 8.32 18.38 5.29
CA PHE A 148 6.92 17.97 5.30
C PHE A 148 6.76 16.51 5.74
N PHE A 149 7.47 15.55 5.13
CA PHE A 149 7.36 14.13 5.51
C PHE A 149 7.84 13.88 6.94
N GLY A 150 8.93 14.54 7.35
CA GLY A 150 9.46 14.47 8.71
C GLY A 150 8.47 15.02 9.76
N GLU A 151 7.80 16.11 9.46
CA GLU A 151 6.82 16.73 10.36
C GLU A 151 5.52 15.94 10.41
N VAL A 152 4.98 15.54 9.26
CA VAL A 152 3.74 14.76 9.18
C VAL A 152 3.88 13.46 9.97
N GLY A 153 4.94 12.68 9.73
CA GLY A 153 5.17 11.43 10.46
C GLY A 153 5.23 11.65 11.98
N LYS A 154 5.90 12.71 12.43
CA LYS A 154 5.97 13.11 13.84
C LYS A 154 4.59 13.42 14.40
N GLN A 155 3.79 14.24 13.73
CA GLN A 155 2.45 14.63 14.17
C GLN A 155 1.47 13.45 14.21
N MET A 156 1.57 12.52 13.26
CA MET A 156 0.77 11.30 13.27
C MET A 156 1.00 10.48 14.55
N ILE A 157 2.27 10.30 14.94
CA ILE A 157 2.60 9.54 16.15
C ILE A 157 2.20 10.31 17.42
N ILE A 158 2.42 11.63 17.48
CA ILE A 158 1.95 12.46 18.61
C ILE A 158 0.44 12.34 18.79
N GLY A 159 -0.32 12.40 17.69
CA GLY A 159 -1.77 12.25 17.70
C GLY A 159 -2.19 10.89 18.24
N LEU A 160 -1.56 9.80 17.78
CA LEU A 160 -1.81 8.44 18.30
C LEU A 160 -1.51 8.32 19.80
N MET A 161 -0.36 8.85 20.25
CA MET A 161 0.02 8.83 21.67
C MET A 161 -0.97 9.63 22.53
N THR A 162 -1.42 10.79 22.04
CA THR A 162 -2.39 11.64 22.74
C THR A 162 -3.74 10.94 22.86
N LYS A 163 -4.20 10.27 21.80
CA LYS A 163 -5.43 9.44 21.82
C LYS A 163 -5.30 8.23 22.76
N ALA A 164 -4.09 7.77 22.99
CA ALA A 164 -3.77 6.73 23.98
C ALA A 164 -3.52 7.26 25.40
N GLU A 165 -3.76 8.55 25.65
CA GLU A 165 -3.53 9.22 26.95
C GLU A 165 -2.05 9.13 27.41
N LYS A 166 -1.11 9.12 26.45
CA LYS A 166 0.34 9.10 26.71
C LYS A 166 0.98 10.46 26.47
N ASN A 167 2.01 10.76 27.26
CA ASN A 167 2.82 11.95 27.08
C ASN A 167 3.83 11.75 25.93
N PRO A 168 3.81 12.58 24.87
CA PRO A 168 4.69 12.42 23.71
C PRO A 168 6.10 12.99 23.91
N LYS A 169 6.43 13.63 25.04
CA LYS A 169 7.70 14.33 25.24
C LYS A 169 8.94 13.45 25.00
N ALA A 170 8.99 12.26 25.60
CA ALA A 170 10.13 11.35 25.44
C ALA A 170 10.24 10.80 24.01
N PHE A 171 9.10 10.62 23.34
CA PHE A 171 9.06 10.28 21.92
C PHE A 171 9.66 11.40 21.07
N LEU A 172 9.28 12.65 21.32
CA LEU A 172 9.81 13.82 20.60
C LEU A 172 11.32 13.91 20.69
N GLU A 173 11.88 13.77 21.89
CA GLU A 173 13.33 13.77 22.12
C GLU A 173 14.03 12.67 21.31
N SER A 174 13.50 11.44 21.36
CA SER A 174 14.05 10.30 20.59
C SER A 174 13.90 10.47 19.07
N TYR A 175 12.80 11.06 18.62
CA TYR A 175 12.53 11.30 17.20
C TYR A 175 13.47 12.36 16.62
N GLU A 176 13.67 13.47 17.32
CA GLU A 176 14.62 14.52 16.94
C GLU A 176 16.06 14.01 16.90
N GLU A 177 16.43 13.14 17.85
CA GLU A 177 17.74 12.49 17.85
C GLU A 177 17.93 11.59 16.63
N MET A 178 16.93 10.75 16.31
CA MET A 178 16.95 9.90 15.13
C MET A 178 17.04 10.72 13.83
N LEU A 179 16.27 11.82 13.70
CA LEU A 179 16.34 12.69 12.54
C LEU A 179 17.72 13.36 12.42
N ARG A 180 18.27 13.87 13.53
CA ARG A 180 19.61 14.46 13.55
C ARG A 180 20.69 13.46 13.14
N TYR A 181 20.52 12.18 13.49
CA TYR A 181 21.41 11.12 13.05
C TYR A 181 21.27 10.83 11.54
N ALA A 182 20.03 10.70 11.05
CA ALA A 182 19.73 10.32 9.67
C ALA A 182 20.15 11.40 8.65
N LEU A 183 20.12 12.68 9.03
CA LEU A 183 20.52 13.79 8.16
C LEU A 183 22.05 13.95 8.01
N LYS A 184 22.85 13.24 8.82
CA LYS A 184 24.32 13.29 8.73
C LYS A 184 24.81 12.35 7.64
N GLN A 185 25.34 12.91 6.55
CA GLN A 185 25.84 12.10 5.43
C GLN A 185 26.96 11.12 5.84
N GLU A 186 27.75 11.46 6.86
CA GLU A 186 28.78 10.55 7.39
C GLU A 186 28.23 9.25 7.99
N THR A 187 26.95 9.22 8.38
CA THR A 187 26.31 8.02 8.95
C THR A 187 25.71 7.11 7.88
N TRP A 188 25.56 7.58 6.64
CA TRP A 188 24.85 6.86 5.58
C TRP A 188 25.48 5.52 5.20
N PRO A 189 26.82 5.38 5.06
CA PRO A 189 27.42 4.08 4.74
C PRO A 189 27.15 3.03 5.83
N THR A 190 27.22 3.43 7.10
CA THR A 190 26.92 2.55 8.24
C THR A 190 25.43 2.21 8.27
N THR A 191 24.55 3.21 8.07
CA THR A 191 23.10 3.04 8.00
C THR A 191 22.72 2.05 6.91
N GLN A 192 23.32 2.18 5.72
CA GLN A 192 23.11 1.27 4.60
C GLN A 192 23.51 -0.17 4.98
N GLN A 193 24.67 -0.38 5.60
CA GLN A 193 25.08 -1.72 6.04
C GLN A 193 24.12 -2.33 7.07
N GLU A 194 23.64 -1.53 8.03
CA GLU A 194 22.65 -1.99 9.02
C GLU A 194 21.33 -2.40 8.37
N LEU A 195 20.87 -1.62 7.39
CA LEU A 195 19.64 -1.85 6.62
C LEU A 195 19.76 -3.07 5.70
N GLU A 196 20.87 -3.23 5.00
CA GLU A 196 21.18 -4.41 4.18
C GLU A 196 21.15 -5.70 5.03
N GLY A 197 21.70 -5.63 6.26
CA GLY A 197 21.61 -6.72 7.24
C GLY A 197 20.19 -7.08 7.68
N ARG A 198 19.21 -6.23 7.38
CA ARG A 198 17.76 -6.44 7.59
C ARG A 198 17.01 -6.75 6.30
N GLY A 199 17.72 -6.95 5.20
CA GLY A 199 17.17 -7.25 3.87
C GLY A 199 16.66 -6.02 3.12
N VAL A 200 16.89 -4.81 3.62
CA VAL A 200 16.53 -3.57 2.91
C VAL A 200 17.53 -3.38 1.77
N VAL A 201 17.08 -3.64 0.54
CA VAL A 201 17.94 -3.69 -0.66
C VAL A 201 18.25 -2.32 -1.26
N CYS A 202 17.46 -1.30 -0.92
CA CYS A 202 17.61 0.06 -1.43
C CYS A 202 17.38 1.04 -0.28
N MET A 203 18.30 1.99 -0.09
CA MET A 203 18.18 3.04 0.94
C MET A 203 17.23 4.14 0.46
N SER A 204 15.97 3.78 0.19
CA SER A 204 14.92 4.70 -0.26
C SER A 204 13.89 4.96 0.85
N PHE A 205 13.14 6.06 0.73
CA PHE A 205 12.05 6.36 1.65
C PHE A 205 10.99 5.25 1.67
N PHE A 206 10.64 4.70 0.51
CA PHE A 206 9.68 3.61 0.43
C PHE A 206 10.19 2.37 1.16
N ASP A 207 11.41 1.92 0.86
CA ASP A 207 11.96 0.69 1.43
C ASP A 207 12.15 0.77 2.95
N ILE A 208 12.58 1.93 3.46
CA ILE A 208 12.85 2.10 4.89
C ILE A 208 11.56 2.41 5.65
N VAL A 209 10.86 3.48 5.29
CA VAL A 209 9.77 4.02 6.09
C VAL A 209 8.48 3.25 5.84
N LEU A 210 8.17 3.02 4.57
CA LEU A 210 6.88 2.43 4.19
C LEU A 210 6.91 0.90 4.30
N ASP A 211 7.93 0.23 3.77
CA ASP A 211 8.04 -1.24 3.82
C ASP A 211 8.63 -1.74 5.14
N PHE A 212 9.89 -1.44 5.42
CA PHE A 212 10.59 -1.98 6.59
C PHE A 212 10.02 -1.50 7.93
N ILE A 213 9.54 -0.27 8.06
CA ILE A 213 9.02 0.24 9.32
C ILE A 213 7.51 0.02 9.42
N LEU A 214 6.71 0.59 8.51
CA LEU A 214 5.26 0.61 8.64
C LEU A 214 4.61 -0.73 8.29
N MET A 215 4.89 -1.30 7.11
CA MET A 215 4.27 -2.56 6.70
C MET A 215 4.68 -3.73 7.61
N ASP A 216 5.96 -3.87 7.95
CA ASP A 216 6.42 -4.86 8.93
C ASP A 216 5.71 -4.70 10.29
N ALA A 217 5.58 -3.47 10.80
CA ALA A 217 4.91 -3.25 12.08
C ALA A 217 3.45 -3.71 12.03
N PHE A 218 2.74 -3.47 10.92
CA PHE A 218 1.36 -3.91 10.78
C PHE A 218 1.23 -5.44 10.69
N GLU A 219 2.17 -6.13 10.04
CA GLU A 219 2.20 -7.59 9.96
C GLU A 219 2.53 -8.24 11.31
N ASP A 220 3.51 -7.67 12.03
CA ASP A 220 3.88 -8.09 13.39
C ASP A 220 2.68 -7.97 14.35
N LEU A 221 1.86 -6.92 14.17
CA LEU A 221 0.67 -6.66 14.97
C LEU A 221 -0.53 -7.55 14.61
N GLU A 222 -0.62 -8.02 13.37
CA GLU A 222 -1.62 -9.02 12.96
C GLU A 222 -1.30 -10.41 13.50
N ASN A 223 -0.02 -10.70 13.73
CA ASN A 223 0.48 -12.01 14.14
C ASN A 223 1.18 -11.98 15.53
N PRO A 224 0.51 -11.54 16.61
CA PRO A 224 1.15 -11.39 17.91
C PRO A 224 1.50 -12.75 18.55
N PRO A 225 2.57 -12.83 19.37
CA PRO A 225 2.92 -14.05 20.09
C PRO A 225 1.78 -14.57 20.98
N SER A 226 1.63 -15.90 21.08
CA SER A 226 0.56 -16.52 21.87
C SER A 226 0.58 -16.12 23.36
N SER A 227 1.76 -15.82 23.91
CA SER A 227 1.93 -15.32 25.27
C SER A 227 1.31 -13.94 25.47
N VAL A 228 1.44 -13.04 24.49
CA VAL A 228 0.79 -11.73 24.48
C VAL A 228 -0.72 -11.88 24.41
N LEU A 229 -1.22 -12.72 23.50
CA LEU A 229 -2.65 -13.01 23.37
C LEU A 229 -3.25 -13.58 24.66
N ALA A 230 -2.53 -14.46 25.35
CA ALA A 230 -3.00 -15.07 26.60
C ALA A 230 -3.23 -14.01 27.69
N VAL A 231 -2.35 -13.02 27.82
CA VAL A 231 -2.50 -11.92 28.79
C VAL A 231 -3.67 -11.01 28.39
N LEU A 232 -3.75 -10.61 27.12
CA LEU A 232 -4.78 -9.67 26.65
C LEU A 232 -6.20 -10.25 26.71
N ARG A 233 -6.34 -11.56 26.42
CA ARG A 233 -7.63 -12.27 26.46
C ARG A 233 -8.06 -12.70 27.87
N ASN A 234 -7.19 -12.57 28.87
CA ASN A 234 -7.54 -12.95 30.23
C ASN A 234 -8.56 -11.96 30.83
N ARG A 235 -9.76 -12.46 31.15
CA ARG A 235 -10.87 -11.65 31.69
C ARG A 235 -10.69 -11.25 33.15
N TRP A 236 -9.78 -11.89 33.87
CA TRP A 236 -9.52 -11.63 35.29
C TRP A 236 -8.44 -10.56 35.52
N LEU A 237 -7.72 -10.14 34.47
CA LEU A 237 -6.71 -9.10 34.53
C LEU A 237 -7.32 -7.74 34.21
N SER A 238 -6.94 -6.72 34.97
CA SER A 238 -7.34 -5.34 34.67
C SER A 238 -6.68 -4.84 33.38
N ASP A 239 -7.32 -3.87 32.73
CA ASP A 239 -6.80 -3.27 31.50
C ASP A 239 -5.46 -2.57 31.73
N SER A 240 -5.30 -1.92 32.89
CA SER A 240 -4.03 -1.30 33.30
C SER A 240 -2.89 -2.32 33.45
N PHE A 241 -3.20 -3.52 33.95
CA PHE A 241 -2.22 -4.60 34.05
C PHE A 241 -1.86 -5.14 32.67
N LYS A 242 -2.86 -5.36 31.81
CA LYS A 242 -2.65 -5.80 30.42
C LYS A 242 -1.75 -4.84 29.66
N GLU A 243 -2.02 -3.54 29.79
CA GLU A 243 -1.23 -2.48 29.16
C GLU A 243 0.23 -2.50 29.65
N THR A 244 0.43 -2.60 30.97
CA THR A 244 1.78 -2.66 31.57
C THR A 244 2.53 -3.91 31.14
N ALA A 245 1.86 -5.07 31.12
CA ALA A 245 2.45 -6.34 30.70
C ALA A 245 2.86 -6.29 29.22
N LEU A 246 2.02 -5.71 28.36
CA LEU A 246 2.31 -5.54 26.94
C LEU A 246 3.50 -4.60 26.72
N ALA A 247 3.51 -3.44 27.38
CA ALA A 247 4.64 -2.51 27.33
C ALA A 247 5.95 -3.17 27.78
N THR A 248 5.90 -3.98 28.85
CA THR A 248 7.05 -4.73 29.36
C THR A 248 7.54 -5.79 28.36
N ALA A 249 6.62 -6.45 27.66
CA ALA A 249 6.94 -7.41 26.60
C ALA A 249 7.63 -6.72 25.41
N CYS A 250 7.06 -5.62 24.91
CA CYS A 250 7.67 -4.82 23.84
C CYS A 250 9.08 -4.35 24.24
N TRP A 251 9.23 -3.80 25.44
CA TRP A 251 10.53 -3.35 25.94
C TRP A 251 11.54 -4.50 26.05
N SER A 252 11.12 -5.67 26.52
CA SER A 252 12.01 -6.83 26.66
C SER A 252 12.54 -7.30 25.30
N VAL A 253 11.68 -7.30 24.28
CA VAL A 253 12.06 -7.63 22.90
C VAL A 253 13.03 -6.59 22.34
N LEU A 254 12.72 -5.30 22.47
CA LEU A 254 13.60 -4.21 21.98
C LEU A 254 14.96 -4.23 22.67
N LYS A 255 14.98 -4.45 23.99
CA LYS A 255 16.22 -4.60 24.76
C LYS A 255 17.05 -5.80 24.32
N ALA A 256 16.41 -6.94 24.03
CA ALA A 256 17.10 -8.11 23.49
C ALA A 256 17.67 -7.83 22.10
N LYS A 257 16.89 -7.23 21.20
CA LYS A 257 17.33 -6.84 19.85
C LYS A 257 18.49 -5.84 19.90
N ARG A 258 18.45 -4.84 20.80
CA ARG A 258 19.53 -3.84 20.95
C ARG A 258 20.88 -4.47 21.33
N ARG A 259 20.88 -5.54 22.13
CA ARG A 259 22.12 -6.27 22.50
C ARG A 259 22.79 -6.98 21.33
N LEU A 260 22.05 -7.22 20.25
CA LEU A 260 22.53 -7.91 19.05
C LEU A 260 22.96 -6.93 17.95
N LEU A 261 22.86 -5.61 18.20
CA LEU A 261 23.30 -4.61 17.23
C LEU A 261 24.82 -4.59 17.15
N MET A 262 25.32 -4.64 15.91
CA MET A 262 26.74 -4.48 15.64
C MET A 262 27.20 -3.02 15.82
N VAL A 263 26.29 -2.07 15.60
CA VAL A 263 26.53 -0.64 15.75
C VAL A 263 25.68 -0.12 16.92
N PRO A 264 26.25 0.09 18.11
CA PRO A 264 25.48 0.45 19.31
C PRO A 264 24.75 1.80 19.24
N ASP A 265 25.30 2.73 18.45
CA ASP A 265 24.77 4.08 18.21
C ASP A 265 24.45 4.25 16.70
N GLY A 266 23.92 3.19 16.10
CA GLY A 266 23.53 3.13 14.69
C GLY A 266 22.11 3.64 14.44
N PHE A 267 21.72 3.70 13.18
CA PHE A 267 20.36 4.06 12.77
C PHE A 267 19.32 3.17 13.45
N ILE A 268 19.58 1.87 13.52
CA ILE A 268 18.66 0.90 14.13
C ILE A 268 18.56 1.11 15.64
N SER A 269 19.61 1.57 16.31
CA SER A 269 19.59 1.88 17.74
C SER A 269 18.67 3.06 18.03
N HIS A 270 18.80 4.15 17.25
CA HIS A 270 17.90 5.31 17.32
C HIS A 270 16.45 4.94 16.97
N PHE A 271 16.25 4.11 15.94
CA PHE A 271 14.93 3.58 15.60
C PHE A 271 14.31 2.79 16.76
N TYR A 272 15.10 2.00 17.51
CA TYR A 272 14.61 1.32 18.70
C TYR A 272 14.26 2.27 19.83
N SER A 273 14.99 3.37 20.02
CA SER A 273 14.61 4.41 20.99
C SER A 273 13.25 5.03 20.68
N VAL A 274 12.98 5.32 19.40
CA VAL A 274 11.64 5.74 18.97
C VAL A 274 10.60 4.62 19.20
N SER A 275 10.93 3.40 18.80
CA SER A 275 10.04 2.24 18.89
C SER A 275 9.63 1.88 20.32
N GLU A 276 10.47 2.17 21.33
CA GLU A 276 10.16 1.96 22.75
C GLU A 276 8.93 2.77 23.21
N HIS A 277 8.69 3.92 22.60
CA HIS A 277 7.53 4.75 22.89
C HIS A 277 6.31 4.38 22.04
N VAL A 278 6.53 4.06 20.76
CA VAL A 278 5.45 3.87 19.79
C VAL A 278 4.87 2.45 19.82
N SER A 279 5.72 1.43 19.93
CA SER A 279 5.29 0.03 19.83
C SER A 279 4.27 -0.36 20.90
N PRO A 280 4.43 0.02 22.19
CA PRO A 280 3.43 -0.29 23.21
C PRO A 280 2.07 0.37 22.93
N VAL A 281 2.07 1.60 22.40
CA VAL A 281 0.85 2.34 22.07
C VAL A 281 0.10 1.65 20.94
N LEU A 282 0.80 1.32 19.85
CA LEU A 282 0.21 0.60 18.72
C LEU A 282 -0.26 -0.79 19.14
N ALA A 283 0.58 -1.57 19.83
CA ALA A 283 0.23 -2.91 20.27
C ALA A 283 -1.00 -2.91 21.17
N PHE A 284 -1.09 -1.98 22.12
CA PHE A 284 -2.26 -1.88 22.98
C PHE A 284 -3.49 -1.35 22.24
N GLY A 285 -3.30 -0.47 21.25
CA GLY A 285 -4.38 -0.01 20.39
C GLY A 285 -4.98 -1.12 19.55
N PHE A 286 -4.17 -1.91 18.85
CA PHE A 286 -4.67 -2.98 17.98
C PHE A 286 -5.17 -4.22 18.73
N LEU A 287 -4.55 -4.55 19.87
CA LEU A 287 -4.79 -5.83 20.55
C LEU A 287 -5.49 -5.68 21.91
N GLY A 288 -5.51 -4.47 22.45
CA GLY A 288 -6.05 -4.19 23.77
C GLY A 288 -7.58 -4.09 23.79
N PRO A 289 -8.18 -4.03 24.98
CA PRO A 289 -9.63 -4.01 25.16
C PRO A 289 -10.26 -2.61 24.97
N LYS A 290 -9.46 -1.54 24.84
CA LYS A 290 -9.95 -0.16 24.69
C LYS A 290 -10.49 0.08 23.28
N GLN A 291 -11.81 0.01 23.12
CA GLN A 291 -12.47 0.14 21.82
C GLN A 291 -12.13 1.43 21.07
N GLN A 292 -12.18 2.60 21.75
CA GLN A 292 -11.89 3.89 21.10
C GLN A 292 -10.46 3.94 20.54
N LEU A 293 -9.47 3.42 21.28
CA LEU A 293 -8.09 3.39 20.80
C LEU A 293 -7.93 2.39 19.65
N SER A 294 -8.62 1.25 19.70
CA SER A 294 -8.65 0.28 18.61
C SER A 294 -9.24 0.86 17.33
N GLU A 295 -10.31 1.64 17.42
CA GLU A 295 -10.89 2.34 16.26
C GLU A 295 -9.89 3.34 15.67
N VAL A 296 -9.22 4.11 16.52
CA VAL A 296 -8.19 5.07 16.08
C VAL A 296 -7.01 4.38 15.39
N CYS A 297 -6.46 3.32 15.97
CA CYS A 297 -5.37 2.56 15.37
C CYS A 297 -5.79 1.85 14.08
N SER A 298 -7.02 1.31 14.02
CA SER A 298 -7.56 0.69 12.82
C SER A 298 -7.73 1.70 11.69
N PHE A 299 -8.24 2.90 12.01
CA PHE A 299 -8.34 4.00 11.06
C PHE A 299 -6.96 4.41 10.54
N PHE A 300 -5.99 4.59 11.43
CA PHE A 300 -4.60 4.90 11.07
C PHE A 300 -4.03 3.87 10.09
N LYS A 301 -4.09 2.58 10.44
CA LYS A 301 -3.63 1.50 9.56
C LYS A 301 -4.34 1.50 8.22
N HIS A 302 -5.66 1.66 8.22
CA HIS A 302 -6.44 1.69 6.99
C HIS A 302 -6.00 2.84 6.07
N GLN A 303 -5.79 4.05 6.61
CA GLN A 303 -5.32 5.19 5.81
C GLN A 303 -3.93 4.96 5.23
N ILE A 304 -3.00 4.39 6.01
CA ILE A 304 -1.65 4.08 5.51
C ILE A 304 -1.68 2.98 4.45
N VAL A 305 -2.42 1.90 4.67
CA VAL A 305 -2.55 0.81 3.68
C VAL A 305 -3.23 1.32 2.40
N GLN A 306 -4.24 2.18 2.51
CA GLN A 306 -4.87 2.76 1.34
C GLN A 306 -3.94 3.71 0.60
N TYR A 307 -3.17 4.54 1.31
CA TYR A 307 -2.12 5.37 0.71
C TYR A 307 -1.11 4.52 -0.08
N LEU A 308 -0.68 3.39 0.49
CA LEU A 308 0.21 2.44 -0.19
C LEU A 308 -0.41 1.85 -1.45
N LYS A 309 -1.69 1.46 -1.40
CA LYS A 309 -2.41 0.95 -2.58
C LYS A 309 -2.59 2.01 -3.66
N ASP A 310 -2.98 3.22 -3.28
CA ASP A 310 -3.19 4.32 -4.23
C ASP A 310 -1.91 4.64 -5.01
N MET A 311 -0.74 4.58 -4.37
CA MET A 311 0.55 4.78 -5.04
C MET A 311 0.87 3.72 -6.12
N PHE A 312 0.26 2.53 -6.04
CA PHE A 312 0.50 1.40 -6.96
C PHE A 312 -0.65 1.22 -7.98
N ASP A 313 -1.59 2.16 -8.03
CA ASP A 313 -2.79 2.10 -8.86
C ASP A 313 -2.73 3.10 -10.02
N PHE A 314 -2.84 2.62 -11.26
CA PHE A 314 -2.82 3.43 -12.49
C PHE A 314 -4.00 4.39 -12.63
N ASP A 315 -5.08 4.17 -11.87
CA ASP A 315 -6.21 5.09 -11.83
C ASP A 315 -5.97 6.27 -10.89
N ASN A 316 -5.10 6.09 -9.88
CA ASN A 316 -4.80 7.10 -8.88
C ASN A 316 -3.52 7.89 -9.19
N VAL A 317 -2.52 7.27 -9.85
CA VAL A 317 -1.25 7.93 -10.18
C VAL A 317 -0.79 7.67 -11.61
N ARG A 318 -0.02 8.61 -12.17
CA ARG A 318 0.45 8.58 -13.56
C ARG A 318 1.87 8.04 -13.67
N TYR A 319 2.00 6.80 -14.13
CA TYR A 319 3.28 6.16 -14.46
C TYR A 319 3.83 6.53 -15.86
N THR A 320 3.49 7.72 -16.37
CA THR A 320 3.97 8.19 -17.69
C THR A 320 5.44 8.62 -17.61
N THR A 321 5.78 9.44 -16.63
CA THR A 321 7.15 9.88 -16.32
C THR A 321 7.35 9.88 -14.81
N VAL A 322 8.61 9.85 -14.37
CA VAL A 322 8.96 9.90 -12.93
C VAL A 322 8.46 11.19 -12.29
N GLN A 323 8.56 12.32 -13.00
CA GLN A 323 8.11 13.64 -12.52
C GLN A 323 6.61 13.65 -12.18
N LEU A 324 5.77 13.14 -13.09
CA LEU A 324 4.32 13.12 -12.87
C LEU A 324 3.93 12.17 -11.73
N LEU A 325 4.63 11.03 -11.62
CA LEU A 325 4.44 10.12 -10.50
C LEU A 325 4.83 10.77 -9.16
N ALA A 326 5.94 11.52 -9.12
CA ALA A 326 6.38 12.25 -7.94
C ALA A 326 5.37 13.31 -7.49
N GLU A 327 4.83 14.09 -8.45
CA GLU A 327 3.74 15.05 -8.18
C GLU A 327 2.49 14.37 -7.61
N ASP A 328 2.06 13.26 -8.22
CA ASP A 328 0.86 12.53 -7.79
C ASP A 328 1.07 11.91 -6.40
N ILE A 329 2.24 11.32 -6.11
CA ILE A 329 2.59 10.79 -4.78
C ILE A 329 2.59 11.91 -3.73
N LEU A 330 3.11 13.09 -4.05
CA LEU A 330 3.10 14.23 -3.13
C LEU A 330 1.67 14.70 -2.84
N GLN A 331 0.81 14.77 -3.85
CA GLN A 331 -0.61 15.12 -3.67
C GLN A 331 -1.35 14.08 -2.82
N LEU A 332 -1.11 12.78 -3.07
CA LEU A 332 -1.63 11.70 -2.23
C LEU A 332 -1.15 11.83 -0.79
N SER A 333 0.14 12.12 -0.59
CA SER A 333 0.74 12.32 0.73
C SER A 333 0.07 13.44 1.51
N ARG A 334 -0.11 14.61 0.88
CA ARG A 334 -0.79 15.78 1.46
C ARG A 334 -2.22 15.45 1.85
N ARG A 335 -3.02 14.96 0.89
CA ARG A 335 -4.43 14.60 1.13
C ARG A 335 -4.59 13.57 2.25
N ARG A 336 -3.77 12.52 2.25
CA ARG A 336 -3.84 11.46 3.27
C ARG A 336 -3.40 11.98 4.64
N SER A 337 -2.38 12.85 4.69
CA SER A 337 -1.93 13.48 5.92
C SER A 337 -3.01 14.38 6.53
N GLU A 338 -3.69 15.20 5.74
CA GLU A 338 -4.78 16.07 6.20
C GLU A 338 -5.93 15.27 6.82
N ILE A 339 -6.37 14.21 6.14
CA ILE A 339 -7.44 13.33 6.63
C ILE A 339 -7.05 12.71 7.97
N LEU A 340 -5.82 12.19 8.06
CA LEU A 340 -5.36 11.44 9.21
C LEU A 340 -5.10 12.36 10.41
N LEU A 341 -4.42 13.49 10.21
CA LEU A 341 -4.18 14.49 11.25
C LEU A 341 -5.48 15.14 11.73
N GLY A 342 -6.41 15.43 10.81
CA GLY A 342 -7.75 15.91 11.16
C GLY A 342 -8.51 14.93 12.05
N TYR A 343 -8.42 13.62 11.76
CA TYR A 343 -9.03 12.58 12.60
C TYR A 343 -8.36 12.45 13.98
N LEU A 344 -7.03 12.59 14.03
CA LEU A 344 -6.28 12.58 15.29
C LEU A 344 -6.50 13.85 16.13
N GLY A 345 -7.11 14.89 15.57
CA GLY A 345 -7.33 16.17 16.25
C GLY A 345 -6.03 16.96 16.44
N THR A 346 -5.03 16.70 15.61
CA THR A 346 -3.81 17.50 15.52
C THR A 346 -4.07 18.61 14.51
N GLU A 347 -4.17 19.86 14.97
CA GLU A 347 -4.32 21.00 14.06
C GLU A 347 -3.07 21.07 13.16
N SER A 348 -3.25 20.82 11.86
CA SER A 348 -2.26 21.23 10.87
C SER A 348 -2.20 22.75 10.90
N ALA A 349 -1.05 23.33 11.24
CA ALA A 349 -0.85 24.76 11.12
C ALA A 349 -1.30 25.22 9.72
N PRO A 350 -2.17 26.23 9.59
CA PRO A 350 -2.63 26.65 8.27
C PRO A 350 -1.43 27.16 7.47
N GLU A 351 -1.27 26.67 6.24
CA GLU A 351 -0.38 27.26 5.25
C GLU A 351 -0.73 28.75 5.12
N MET A 352 0.14 29.62 5.63
CA MET A 352 -0.06 31.06 5.57
C MET A 352 0.32 31.56 4.18
N ASN A 353 -0.52 31.23 3.19
CA ASN A 353 -0.47 31.81 1.85
C ASN A 353 -1.64 32.77 1.67
N GLY A 354 -1.35 34.06 1.79
CA GLY A 354 -2.32 35.12 1.55
C GLY A 354 -1.82 36.48 2.03
N VAL A 355 -0.77 37.00 1.39
CA VAL A 355 -0.51 38.45 1.41
C VAL A 355 -1.75 39.12 0.82
N LEU A 356 -2.50 39.86 1.63
CA LEU A 356 -3.53 40.78 1.15
C LEU A 356 -2.87 42.12 0.78
N PRO A 357 -3.10 42.64 -0.44
CA PRO A 357 -2.67 43.98 -0.83
C PRO A 357 -3.72 45.04 -0.44
N GLY A 358 -3.27 46.25 -0.10
CA GLY A 358 -4.08 47.48 -0.04
C GLY A 358 -4.17 48.10 1.35
N GLU A 359 -3.32 49.09 1.66
CA GLU A 359 -3.65 50.54 1.59
C GLU A 359 -4.51 51.02 2.77
N THR A 360 -4.02 51.81 3.72
CA THR A 360 -3.77 53.26 3.57
C THR A 360 -3.18 53.82 4.88
N GLU A 361 -2.23 54.77 4.78
CA GLU A 361 -1.87 55.67 5.89
C GLU A 361 -3.11 56.44 6.40
N PRO A 362 -3.06 56.96 7.64
CA PRO A 362 -2.98 58.41 7.71
C PRO A 362 -1.96 58.95 8.72
N LEU A 363 -1.39 60.09 8.34
CA LEU A 363 -0.66 61.07 9.12
C LEU A 363 -1.43 61.59 10.36
N LYS A 364 -0.65 61.87 11.43
CA LYS A 364 -0.81 62.93 12.46
C LYS A 364 -2.01 62.77 13.43
N ASP A 365 -1.87 62.80 14.76
CA ASP A 365 -1.48 63.95 15.59
C ASP A 365 -1.32 63.54 17.08
N GLU A 366 -0.46 64.29 17.79
CA GLU A 366 -0.47 64.67 19.22
C GLU A 366 -0.61 63.62 20.37
N LEU A 367 0.50 63.35 21.08
CA LEU A 367 0.87 63.94 22.39
C LEU A 367 2.20 63.39 22.93
#